data_AF-A0ABD5MB05-F1
#
_entry.id   AF-A0ABD5MB05-F1
#
_cell.length_a   1.000
_cell.length_b   1.000
_cell.length_c   1.000
_cell.angle_alpha   90.00
_cell.angle_beta   90.00
_cell.angle_gamma   90.00
#
_symmetry.space_group_name_H-M   'P 1'
#
loop_
_entity.id
_entity.type
_entity.pdbx_description
1 polymer ?
#
loop_
_entity_poly.entity_id
_entity_poly.type
_entity_poly.pdbx_seq_one_letter_code
_entity_poly.pdbx_strand_id
1 'polypeptide(L)' 'MPSLRTETAGAVRDAVPFLAIMLVWLVVSLLLYGLFMLTKPGVEYPTWAYVTPFVPGLIGFFGHALRQALAVVAE' A
#
# COMPACT_ATOMS: atom_id res chain seq x y z
N MET A 1 20.37 26.62 -1.35
CA MET A 1 19.86 25.42 -0.65
C MET A 1 18.36 25.58 -0.52
N PRO A 2 17.55 24.66 -1.04
CA PRO A 2 16.12 24.67 -0.77
C PRO A 2 15.87 24.61 0.74
N SER A 3 14.78 25.20 1.19
CA SER A 3 14.40 25.11 2.60
C SER A 3 13.88 23.70 2.89
N LEU A 4 14.06 23.22 4.12
CA LEU A 4 13.45 21.96 4.59
C LEU A 4 11.95 21.87 4.26
N ARG A 5 11.24 23.01 4.33
CA ARG A 5 9.82 23.09 3.96
C ARG A 5 9.58 22.78 2.48
N THR A 6 10.46 23.24 1.60
CA THR A 6 10.36 23.01 0.15
C THR A 6 10.63 21.54 -0.20
N GLU A 7 11.64 20.94 0.43
CA GLU A 7 11.97 19.51 0.26
C GLU A 7 10.85 18.62 0.78
N THR A 8 10.34 18.91 1.99
CA THR A 8 9.22 18.15 2.58
C THR A 8 7.96 18.28 1.73
N ALA A 9 7.66 19.47 1.18
CA ALA A 9 6.50 19.67 0.32
C ALA A 9 6.60 18.87 -0.99
N GLY A 10 7.81 18.73 -1.56
CA GLY A 10 8.07 17.86 -2.71
C GLY A 10 7.80 16.39 -2.37
N ALA A 11 8.41 15.89 -1.29
CA ALA A 11 8.24 14.52 -0.84
C ALA A 11 6.76 14.16 -0.56
N VAL A 12 6.01 15.06 0.09
CA VAL A 12 4.58 14.87 0.34
C VAL A 12 3.80 14.82 -0.97
N ARG A 13 4.08 15.73 -1.92
CA ARG A 13 3.40 15.77 -3.21
C ARG A 13 3.60 14.48 -4.01
N ASP A 14 4.77 13.86 -3.89
CA ASP A 14 5.11 12.64 -4.61
C ASP A 14 4.54 11.38 -3.92
N ALA A 15 4.48 11.36 -2.59
CA ALA A 15 3.98 10.22 -1.81
C ALA A 15 2.44 10.17 -1.73
N VAL A 16 1.76 11.31 -1.64
CA VAL A 16 0.31 11.39 -1.41
C VAL A 16 -0.51 10.62 -2.45
N PRO A 17 -0.28 10.74 -3.77
CA PRO A 17 -1.04 9.98 -4.76
C PRO A 17 -0.91 8.48 -4.58
N PHE A 18 0.30 8.01 -4.25
CA PHE A 18 0.56 6.59 -4.00
C PHE A 18 -0.17 6.10 -2.73
N LEU A 19 -0.10 6.87 -1.64
CA LEU A 19 -0.80 6.56 -0.40
C LEU A 19 -2.33 6.54 -0.58
N ALA A 20 -2.87 7.44 -1.40
CA ALA A 20 -4.29 7.44 -1.74
C ALA A 20 -4.70 6.16 -2.47
N ILE A 21 -3.91 5.71 -3.47
CA ILE A 21 -4.15 4.46 -4.18
C ILE A 21 -4.07 3.25 -3.22
N MET A 22 -3.08 3.24 -2.34
CA MET A 22 -2.92 2.19 -1.32
C MET A 22 -4.10 2.11 -0.36
N LEU A 23 -4.61 3.27 0.08
CA LEU A 23 -5.77 3.33 0.95
C LEU A 23 -7.03 2.80 0.24
N VAL A 24 -7.25 3.21 -1.01
CA VAL A 24 -8.37 2.70 -1.83
C VAL A 24 -8.26 1.19 -1.98
N TRP A 25 -7.07 0.68 -2.31
CA TRP A 25 -6.85 -0.77 -2.42
C TRP A 25 -7.12 -1.50 -1.11
N LEU A 26 -6.61 -0.99 0.01
CA LEU A 26 -6.84 -1.57 1.34
C LEU A 26 -8.34 -1.70 1.66
N VAL A 27 -9.10 -0.63 1.42
CA VAL A 27 -10.55 -0.62 1.65
C VAL A 27 -11.25 -1.64 0.76
N VAL A 28 -10.91 -1.69 -0.53
CA VAL A 28 -11.49 -2.66 -1.47
C VAL A 28 -11.17 -4.10 -1.05
N SER A 29 -9.92 -4.40 -0.71
CA SER A 29 -9.51 -5.73 -0.25
C SER A 29 -10.27 -6.15 1.01
N LEU A 30 -10.44 -5.25 1.98
CA LEU A 30 -11.19 -5.53 3.21
C LEU A 30 -12.67 -5.80 2.93
N LEU A 31 -13.30 -5.00 2.05
CA LEU A 31 -14.69 -5.21 1.67
C LEU A 31 -14.90 -6.54 0.97
N LEU A 32 -14.07 -6.87 -0.02
CA LEU A 32 -14.14 -8.13 -0.77
C LEU A 32 -13.86 -9.32 0.14
N TYR A 33 -12.87 -9.21 1.02
CA TYR A 33 -12.51 -10.26 1.96
C TYR A 33 -13.60 -10.50 3.01
N GLY A 34 -14.18 -9.42 3.56
CA GLY A 34 -15.30 -9.50 4.49
C GLY A 34 -16.52 -10.15 3.85
N LEU A 35 -16.89 -9.73 2.64
CA LEU A 35 -17.96 -10.36 1.86
C LEU A 35 -17.69 -11.86 1.63
N PHE A 36 -16.46 -12.21 1.24
CA PHE A 36 -16.07 -13.61 1.05
C PHE A 36 -16.25 -14.45 2.33
N MET A 37 -15.82 -13.93 3.48
CA MET A 37 -16.00 -14.61 4.78
C MET A 37 -17.48 -14.83 5.11
N LEU A 38 -18.35 -13.86 4.83
CA LEU A 38 -19.79 -13.99 5.06
C LEU A 38 -20.43 -15.11 4.23
N THR A 39 -19.89 -15.43 3.04
CA THR A 39 -20.44 -16.50 2.18
C THR A 39 -20.08 -17.92 2.65
N LYS A 40 -19.11 -18.08 3.56
CA LYS A 40 -18.58 -19.38 3.97
C LYS A 40 -18.42 -19.48 5.50
N PRO A 41 -19.52 -19.47 6.25
CA PRO A 41 -19.47 -19.61 7.70
C PRO A 41 -18.88 -20.98 8.09
N GLY A 42 -17.91 -20.98 9.01
CA GLY A 42 -17.33 -22.21 9.59
C GLY A 42 -16.21 -22.87 8.78
N VAL A 43 -15.76 -22.25 7.68
CA VAL A 43 -14.59 -22.73 6.93
C VAL A 43 -13.32 -22.13 7.52
N GLU A 44 -12.44 -22.99 8.03
CA GLU A 44 -11.10 -22.57 8.45
C GLU A 44 -10.16 -22.49 7.25
N TYR A 45 -9.46 -21.36 7.16
CA TYR A 45 -8.42 -21.16 6.17
C TYR A 45 -7.04 -21.22 6.82
N PRO A 46 -6.01 -21.70 6.10
CA PRO A 46 -4.65 -21.59 6.56
C PRO A 46 -4.23 -20.11 6.68
N THR A 47 -3.34 -19.81 7.62
CA THR A 47 -2.96 -18.43 7.99
C THR A 47 -2.52 -17.57 6.79
N TRP A 48 -1.88 -18.16 5.78
CA TRP A 48 -1.44 -17.43 4.59
C TRP A 48 -2.61 -16.88 3.76
N ALA A 49 -3.77 -17.54 3.78
CA ALA A 49 -4.94 -17.15 2.99
C ALA A 49 -5.55 -15.82 3.46
N TYR A 50 -5.38 -15.45 4.74
CA TYR A 50 -5.82 -14.15 5.27
C TYR A 50 -4.98 -12.99 4.72
N VAL A 51 -3.75 -13.28 4.26
CA VAL A 51 -2.80 -12.25 3.82
C VAL A 51 -2.86 -12.04 2.30
N THR A 52 -3.31 -13.04 1.54
CA THR A 52 -3.32 -12.97 0.07
C THR A 52 -4.06 -11.77 -0.54
N PRO A 53 -5.20 -11.28 0.02
CA PRO A 53 -5.88 -10.11 -0.54
C PRO A 53 -5.05 -8.82 -0.49
N PHE A 54 -4.02 -8.78 0.36
CA PHE A 54 -3.16 -7.63 0.57
C PHE A 54 -1.86 -7.69 -0.26
N VAL A 55 -1.54 -8.84 -0.88
CA VAL A 55 -0.30 -9.04 -1.63
C VAL A 55 -0.10 -8.00 -2.74
N PRO A 56 -1.10 -7.67 -3.58
CA PRO A 56 -0.90 -6.65 -4.61
C PRO A 56 -0.56 -5.27 -4.03
N GLY A 57 -1.18 -4.89 -2.91
CA GLY A 57 -0.87 -3.65 -2.19
C GLY A 57 0.55 -3.66 -1.62
N LEU A 58 0.98 -4.78 -1.03
CA LEU A 58 2.35 -4.94 -0.53
C LEU A 58 3.39 -4.82 -1.66
N ILE A 59 3.13 -5.43 -2.82
CA ILE A 59 4.01 -5.29 -3.99
C ILE A 59 4.10 -3.83 -4.44
N GLY A 60 2.95 -3.14 -4.55
CA GLY A 60 2.92 -1.72 -4.89
C GLY A 60 3.70 -0.86 -3.89
N PHE A 61 3.54 -1.14 -2.59
CA PHE A 61 4.27 -0.46 -1.51
C PHE A 61 5.78 -0.66 -1.60
N PHE A 62 6.24 -1.90 -1.70
CA PHE A 62 7.68 -2.17 -1.80
C PHE A 62 8.28 -1.60 -3.09
N GLY A 63 7.56 -1.66 -4.21
CA GLY A 63 7.99 -1.04 -5.46
C GLY A 63 8.13 0.48 -5.35
N HIS A 64 7.17 1.14 -4.72
CA HIS A 64 7.22 2.59 -4.48
C HIS A 64 8.35 2.97 -3.53
N ALA A 65 8.49 2.26 -2.41
CA ALA A 65 9.55 2.50 -1.43
C ALA A 65 10.95 2.29 -2.04
N LEU A 66 11.13 1.23 -2.82
CA LEU A 66 12.37 0.98 -3.54
C LEU A 66 12.68 2.10 -4.53
N ARG A 67 11.68 2.56 -5.30
CA ARG A 67 11.84 3.69 -6.22
C ARG A 67 12.27 4.97 -5.50
N GLN A 68 11.67 5.27 -4.35
CA GLN A 68 12.06 6.44 -3.55
C GLN A 68 13.48 6.29 -3.00
N ALA A 69 13.84 5.11 -2.47
CA ALA A 69 15.18 4.85 -1.97
C ALA A 69 16.25 5.00 -3.06
N LEU A 70 15.98 4.51 -4.27
CA LEU A 70 16.88 4.65 -5.41
C LEU A 70 17.00 6.11 -5.89
N ALA A 71 15.92 6.89 -5.84
CA ALA A 71 15.96 8.30 -6.22
C ALA A 71 16.89 9.10 -5.29
N VAL A 72 16.85 8.84 -3.98
CA VAL A 72 17.72 9.49 -3.00
C VAL A 72 19.20 9.12 -3.19
N VAL A 73 19.51 7.90 -3.64
CA VAL A 73 20.90 7.44 -3.86
C VAL A 73 21.50 7.97 -5.17
N ALA A 74 20.66 8.35 -6.14
CA ALA A 74 21.10 8.83 -7.45
C ALA A 74 21.35 10.35 -7.52
N GLU A 75 20.95 11.10 -6.48
CA GLU A 75 21.25 12.53 -6.27
C GLU A 75 22.61 12.74 -5.59
#